data_AF-R7LCM2-F1
#
_entry.id   AF-R7LCM2-F1
#
_cell.length_a   1.000
_cell.length_b   1.000
_cell.length_c   1.000
_cell.angle_alpha   90.00
_cell.angle_beta   90.00
_cell.angle_gamma   90.00
#
_symmetry.space_group_name_H-M   'P 1'
#
loop_
_entity.id
_entity.type
_entity.pdbx_description
1 polymer ?
#
loop_
_entity_poly.entity_id
_entity_poly.type
_entity_poly.pdbx_seq_one_letter_code
_entity_poly.pdbx_strand_id
1 'polypeptide(L)'
;MCAVQPRGNRLNVLKSFYVKFERKIPALIADFCTYYAPHANHSVIYYYDTTALGSNYAVNDQDFNRVVVHEFERHGWSVQDVYLGNPMRHDEKYLLVNQGFSDKQRLMPYFNRQNNDDLILAIQSAGVECGRNGFRKNKSTEKNPESEEDLLEHRTNGTDAFDTLYIGCEKFPQHDFYGGAGNPDNEKSVAD
;
A
#
# COMPACT_ATOMS: atom_id res chain seq x y z
N MET A 1 5.46 -3.60 -0.46
CA MET A 1 4.19 -3.25 -1.16
C MET A 1 3.11 -4.22 -0.72
N CYS A 2 1.85 -3.78 -0.61
CA CYS A 2 0.72 -4.63 -0.24
C CYS A 2 -0.35 -4.55 -1.35
N ALA A 3 -0.97 -5.68 -1.67
CA ALA A 3 -2.02 -5.81 -2.67
C ALA A 3 -3.36 -6.12 -1.97
N VAL A 4 -4.39 -5.32 -2.23
CA VAL A 4 -5.72 -5.47 -1.63
C VAL A 4 -6.82 -5.40 -2.69
N GLN A 5 -7.97 -5.98 -2.37
CA GLN A 5 -9.19 -5.86 -3.15
C GLN A 5 -10.38 -5.61 -2.21
N PRO A 6 -10.89 -4.37 -2.12
CA PRO A 6 -12.14 -4.07 -1.44
C PRO A 6 -13.31 -4.81 -2.10
N ARG A 7 -14.19 -5.42 -1.29
CA ARG A 7 -15.44 -6.05 -1.74
C ARG A 7 -16.51 -5.91 -0.66
N GLY A 8 -17.52 -5.08 -0.91
CA GLY A 8 -18.52 -4.74 0.10
C GLY A 8 -17.86 -4.05 1.30
N ASN A 9 -18.08 -4.58 2.51
CA ASN A 9 -17.44 -4.12 3.75
C ASN A 9 -16.09 -4.82 4.04
N ARG A 10 -15.57 -5.65 3.12
CA ARG A 10 -14.31 -6.38 3.33
C ARG A 10 -13.17 -5.72 2.57
N LEU A 11 -12.03 -5.52 3.22
CA LEU A 11 -10.76 -5.28 2.55
C LEU A 11 -9.98 -6.59 2.48
N ASN A 12 -10.02 -7.28 1.35
CA ASN A 12 -9.28 -8.53 1.19
C ASN A 12 -7.82 -8.22 0.90
N VAL A 13 -6.93 -8.51 1.84
CA VAL A 13 -5.48 -8.41 1.70
C VAL A 13 -4.99 -9.65 0.98
N LEU A 14 -4.66 -9.48 -0.30
CA LEU A 14 -4.38 -10.58 -1.22
C LEU A 14 -2.97 -11.12 -1.04
N LYS A 15 -1.98 -10.22 -1.02
CA LYS A 15 -0.57 -10.57 -0.91
C LYS A 15 0.29 -9.39 -0.50
N SER A 16 1.31 -9.65 0.30
CA SER A 16 2.41 -8.73 0.60
C SER A 16 3.62 -9.09 -0.23
N PHE A 17 4.23 -8.09 -0.86
CA PHE A 17 5.45 -8.21 -1.65
C PHE A 17 6.57 -7.44 -0.96
N TYR A 18 7.74 -8.06 -0.90
CA TYR A 18 8.98 -7.46 -0.40
C TYR A 18 10.16 -7.95 -1.24
N VAL A 19 11.24 -7.19 -1.22
CA VAL A 19 12.51 -7.55 -1.85
C VAL A 19 13.62 -7.40 -0.81
N LYS A 20 14.59 -8.33 -0.82
CA LYS A 20 15.76 -8.29 0.08
C LYS A 20 16.99 -7.72 -0.64
N PHE A 21 17.95 -7.23 0.15
CA PHE A 21 19.29 -6.82 -0.30
C PHE A 21 19.29 -5.70 -1.36
N GLU A 22 20.02 -5.90 -2.46
CA GLU A 22 20.26 -4.89 -3.50
C GLU A 22 19.04 -4.62 -4.40
N ARG A 23 18.03 -5.50 -4.37
CA ARG A 23 16.81 -5.35 -5.17
C ARG A 23 16.02 -4.11 -4.71
N LYS A 24 15.65 -3.25 -5.66
CA LYS A 24 14.95 -1.97 -5.42
C LYS A 24 13.49 -2.03 -5.88
N ILE A 25 12.80 -0.90 -5.78
CA ILE A 25 11.39 -0.73 -6.17
C ILE A 25 11.07 -1.32 -7.56
N PRO A 26 11.88 -1.13 -8.62
CA PRO A 26 11.54 -1.73 -9.92
C PRO A 26 11.41 -3.26 -9.87
N ALA A 27 12.29 -3.93 -9.14
CA ALA A 27 12.23 -5.38 -8.99
C ALA A 27 11.02 -5.84 -8.15
N LEU A 28 10.60 -5.01 -7.18
CA LEU A 28 9.39 -5.25 -6.40
C LEU A 28 8.12 -5.14 -7.26
N ILE A 29 8.06 -4.15 -8.16
CA ILE A 29 6.94 -3.99 -9.10
C ILE A 29 6.93 -5.14 -10.12
N ALA A 30 8.09 -5.51 -10.67
CA ALA A 30 8.21 -6.64 -11.58
C ALA A 30 7.72 -7.96 -10.96
N ASP A 31 8.03 -8.24 -9.69
CA ASP A 31 7.53 -9.42 -8.97
C ASP A 31 6.00 -9.42 -8.87
N PHE A 32 5.39 -8.26 -8.62
CA PHE A 32 3.94 -8.11 -8.60
C PHE A 32 3.33 -8.35 -9.97
N CYS A 33 3.86 -7.70 -11.01
CA CYS A 33 3.36 -7.83 -12.37
C CYS A 33 3.47 -9.28 -12.85
N THR A 34 4.56 -9.97 -12.52
CA THR A 34 4.76 -11.39 -12.84
C THR A 34 3.74 -12.26 -12.12
N TYR A 35 3.52 -12.03 -10.82
CA TYR A 35 2.59 -12.82 -10.02
C TYR A 35 1.14 -12.73 -10.52
N TYR A 36 0.70 -11.53 -10.89
CA TYR A 36 -0.65 -11.27 -11.35
C TYR A 36 -0.81 -11.27 -12.88
N ALA A 37 0.24 -11.61 -13.64
CA ALA A 37 0.19 -11.70 -15.10
C ALA A 37 -1.00 -12.52 -15.64
N PRO A 38 -1.43 -13.64 -15.01
CA PRO A 38 -2.58 -14.41 -15.50
C PRO A 38 -3.94 -13.70 -15.38
N HIS A 39 -4.04 -12.58 -14.66
CA HIS A 39 -5.29 -11.85 -14.54
C HIS A 39 -5.66 -11.18 -15.88
N ALA A 40 -6.95 -11.13 -16.20
CA ALA A 40 -7.42 -10.44 -17.41
C ALA A 40 -7.37 -8.91 -17.28
N ASN A 41 -7.49 -8.38 -16.06
CA ASN A 41 -7.41 -6.96 -15.78
C ASN A 41 -6.05 -6.62 -15.14
N HIS A 42 -5.28 -5.78 -15.82
CA HIS A 42 -3.99 -5.25 -15.36
C HIS A 42 -4.12 -3.77 -14.96
N SER A 43 -5.22 -3.41 -14.32
CA SER A 43 -5.46 -2.07 -13.78
C SER A 43 -5.22 -2.05 -12.27
N VAL A 44 -4.43 -1.10 -11.78
CA VAL A 44 -4.12 -0.94 -10.36
C VAL A 44 -4.36 0.48 -9.90
N ILE A 45 -4.81 0.61 -8.65
CA ILE A 45 -4.85 1.89 -7.94
C ILE A 45 -3.66 1.92 -6.98
N TYR A 46 -2.82 2.94 -7.11
CA TYR A 46 -1.62 3.12 -6.30
C TYR A 46 -1.79 4.30 -5.34
N TYR A 47 -2.03 4.00 -4.06
CA TYR A 47 -2.11 5.03 -3.02
C TYR A 47 -0.72 5.37 -2.47
N TYR A 48 -0.42 6.67 -2.32
CA TYR A 48 0.84 7.16 -1.78
C TYR A 48 0.66 8.49 -1.03
N ASP A 49 1.59 8.82 -0.13
CA ASP A 49 1.62 10.10 0.61
C ASP A 49 2.92 10.87 0.31
N THR A 50 3.15 12.00 0.98
CA THR A 50 4.35 12.83 0.75
C THR A 50 5.67 12.10 0.94
N THR A 51 5.72 10.98 1.64
CA THR A 51 6.95 10.20 1.81
C THR A 51 7.42 9.55 0.50
N ALA A 52 6.52 9.34 -0.46
CA ALA A 52 6.84 8.84 -1.79
C ALA A 52 7.30 9.95 -2.75
N LEU A 53 7.00 11.21 -2.43
CA LEU A 53 7.47 12.37 -3.19
C LEU A 53 8.89 12.69 -2.73
N GLY A 54 9.87 12.60 -3.63
CA GLY A 54 11.27 12.88 -3.33
C GLY A 54 11.42 14.23 -2.61
N SER A 55 12.31 14.31 -1.61
CA SER A 55 12.55 15.56 -0.89
C SER A 55 13.04 16.63 -1.85
N ASN A 56 12.23 17.67 -2.04
CA ASN A 56 12.62 18.89 -2.73
C ASN A 56 13.68 19.63 -1.90
N TYR A 57 14.93 19.15 -1.87
CA TYR A 57 16.12 19.90 -1.49
C TYR A 57 17.35 19.12 -1.96
N ALA A 58 17.78 19.43 -3.19
CA ALA A 58 19.10 19.15 -3.76
C ALA A 58 19.60 17.68 -3.70
N VAL A 59 19.81 17.09 -4.88
CA VAL A 59 20.68 15.91 -5.10
C VAL A 59 20.03 14.52 -4.90
N ASN A 60 18.90 14.22 -5.58
CA ASN A 60 18.67 12.93 -6.27
C ASN A 60 17.31 12.90 -7.01
N ASP A 61 17.35 12.69 -8.32
CA ASP A 61 16.26 12.84 -9.30
C ASP A 61 15.26 11.67 -9.39
N GLN A 62 14.81 11.07 -8.29
CA GLN A 62 13.78 10.01 -8.39
C GLN A 62 12.69 10.18 -7.34
N ASP A 63 11.61 10.83 -7.77
CA ASP A 63 10.30 10.72 -7.14
C ASP A 63 9.86 9.25 -7.15
N PHE A 64 9.74 8.62 -5.99
CA PHE A 64 9.44 7.18 -5.89
C PHE A 64 8.09 6.86 -6.51
N ASN A 65 7.11 7.78 -6.45
CA ASN A 65 5.85 7.63 -7.16
C ASN A 65 6.10 7.46 -8.66
N ARG A 66 6.91 8.34 -9.27
CA ARG A 66 7.21 8.26 -10.71
C ARG A 66 7.88 6.95 -11.08
N VAL A 67 8.80 6.44 -10.25
CA VAL A 67 9.44 5.14 -10.48
C VAL A 67 8.42 3.99 -10.44
N VAL A 68 7.51 4.01 -9.46
CA VAL A 68 6.47 2.98 -9.32
C VAL A 68 5.54 2.99 -10.53
N VAL A 69 4.98 4.15 -10.87
CA VAL A 69 4.06 4.32 -12.00
C VAL A 69 4.73 3.90 -13.30
N HIS A 70 5.94 4.42 -13.56
CA HIS A 70 6.68 4.11 -14.78
C HIS A 70 6.97 2.61 -14.92
N GLU A 71 7.38 1.93 -13.84
CA GLU A 71 7.68 0.50 -13.93
C GLU A 71 6.42 -0.33 -14.15
N PHE A 72 5.28 0.01 -13.53
CA PHE A 72 4.01 -0.66 -13.82
C PHE A 72 3.60 -0.50 -15.29
N GLU A 73 3.64 0.73 -15.82
CA GLU A 73 3.32 1.02 -17.22
C GLU A 73 4.24 0.28 -18.18
N ARG A 74 5.54 0.18 -17.84
CA ARG A 74 6.53 -0.60 -18.60
C ARG A 74 6.18 -2.09 -18.67
N HIS A 75 5.54 -2.65 -17.65
CA HIS A 75 5.03 -4.03 -17.64
C HIS A 75 3.62 -4.16 -18.25
N GLY A 76 3.07 -3.11 -18.86
CA GLY A 76 1.76 -3.13 -19.52
C GLY A 76 0.57 -2.94 -18.58
N TRP A 77 0.80 -2.49 -17.35
CA TRP A 77 -0.26 -2.23 -16.38
C TRP A 77 -0.77 -0.79 -16.49
N SER A 78 -2.09 -0.61 -16.38
CA SER A 78 -2.69 0.71 -16.21
C SER A 78 -2.66 1.10 -14.73
N VAL A 79 -2.18 2.30 -14.41
CA VAL A 79 -2.07 2.77 -13.03
C VAL A 79 -2.91 4.03 -12.83
N GLN A 80 -3.73 4.03 -11.79
CA GLN A 80 -4.33 5.23 -11.23
C GLN A 80 -3.63 5.54 -9.91
N ASP A 81 -2.78 6.55 -9.88
CA ASP A 81 -2.13 6.96 -8.65
C ASP A 81 -3.00 7.94 -7.86
N VAL A 82 -3.05 7.77 -6.54
CA VAL A 82 -3.90 8.55 -5.63
C VAL A 82 -3.03 9.11 -4.51
N TYR A 83 -2.83 10.42 -4.56
CA TYR A 83 -2.08 11.15 -3.56
C TYR A 83 -2.93 11.44 -2.31
N LEU A 84 -2.50 10.93 -1.16
CA LEU A 84 -3.19 11.05 0.12
C LEU A 84 -2.86 12.34 0.89
N GLY A 85 -1.86 13.10 0.43
CA GLY A 85 -1.34 14.26 1.16
C GLY A 85 -0.27 13.89 2.19
N ASN A 86 -0.25 14.61 3.31
CA ASN A 86 0.70 14.34 4.40
C ASN A 86 0.35 13.04 5.14
N PRO A 87 1.35 12.25 5.60
CA PRO A 87 1.12 11.10 6.45
C PRO A 87 0.23 11.44 7.64
N MET A 88 -0.79 10.60 7.85
CA MET A 88 -1.64 10.69 9.03
C MET A 88 -0.79 10.54 10.29
N ARG A 89 -1.16 11.27 11.35
CA ARG A 89 -0.49 11.12 12.64
C ARG A 89 -0.57 9.67 13.12
N HIS A 90 0.48 9.22 13.81
CA HIS A 90 0.61 7.81 14.17
C HIS A 90 -0.54 7.33 15.07
N ASP A 91 -0.93 8.15 16.06
CA ASP A 91 -2.06 7.90 16.96
C ASP A 91 -3.39 7.72 16.22
N GLU A 92 -3.72 8.64 15.32
CA GLU A 92 -4.94 8.60 14.50
C GLU A 92 -4.95 7.38 13.57
N LYS A 93 -3.83 7.11 12.90
CA LYS A 93 -3.65 5.97 11.99
C LYS A 93 -3.87 4.65 12.72
N TYR A 94 -3.26 4.50 13.89
CA TYR A 94 -3.42 3.30 14.72
C TYR A 94 -4.86 3.09 15.17
N LEU A 95 -5.51 4.15 15.65
CA LEU A 95 -6.90 4.08 16.08
C LEU A 95 -7.81 3.67 14.92
N LEU A 96 -7.61 4.25 13.74
CA LEU A 96 -8.37 3.96 12.53
C LEU A 96 -8.25 2.47 12.15
N VAL A 97 -7.02 1.94 12.05
CA VAL A 97 -6.77 0.54 11.69
C VAL A 97 -7.35 -0.42 12.73
N ASN A 98 -7.16 -0.14 14.03
CA ASN A 98 -7.72 -0.96 15.12
C ASN A 98 -9.26 -0.97 15.13
N GLN A 99 -9.88 0.17 14.83
CA GLN A 99 -11.33 0.25 14.65
C GLN A 99 -11.78 -0.53 13.42
N GLY A 100 -10.99 -0.55 12.35
CA GLY A 100 -11.19 -1.41 11.18
C GLY A 100 -11.26 -2.89 11.53
N PHE A 101 -10.33 -3.37 12.35
CA PHE A 101 -10.35 -4.74 12.88
C PHE A 101 -11.52 -5.04 13.83
N SER A 102 -12.14 -4.00 14.38
CA SER A 102 -13.27 -4.12 15.32
C SER A 102 -14.63 -3.95 14.64
N ASP A 103 -14.69 -3.97 13.29
CA ASP A 103 -15.90 -3.73 12.50
C ASP A 103 -16.55 -2.36 12.78
N LYS A 104 -15.74 -1.36 13.13
CA LYS A 104 -16.18 0.03 13.42
C LYS A 104 -15.87 1.02 12.30
N GLN A 105 -15.35 0.52 11.18
CA GLN A 105 -15.05 1.29 9.97
C GLN A 105 -15.79 0.67 8.78
N ARG A 106 -15.80 1.35 7.63
CA ARG A 106 -16.47 0.84 6.43
C ARG A 106 -15.82 -0.44 5.93
N LEU A 107 -14.50 -0.55 6.03
CA LEU A 107 -13.75 -1.72 5.60
C LEU A 107 -13.13 -2.47 6.79
N MET A 108 -13.50 -3.74 6.92
CA MET A 108 -12.85 -4.69 7.81
C MET A 108 -11.75 -5.47 7.06
N PRO A 109 -10.49 -5.46 7.51
CA PRO A 109 -9.41 -6.22 6.85
C PRO A 109 -9.55 -7.74 6.99
N TYR A 110 -9.30 -8.46 5.90
CA TYR A 110 -9.22 -9.93 5.86
C TYR A 110 -7.96 -10.37 5.12
N PHE A 111 -7.09 -11.14 5.77
CA PHE A 111 -5.83 -11.57 5.18
C PHE A 111 -5.92 -12.95 4.53
N ASN A 112 -5.41 -13.07 3.31
CA ASN A 112 -5.01 -14.37 2.76
C ASN A 112 -3.76 -14.84 3.49
N ARG A 113 -3.93 -15.73 4.46
CA ARG A 113 -2.87 -16.17 5.38
C ARG A 113 -1.58 -16.60 4.66
N GLN A 114 -1.67 -17.58 3.76
CA GLN A 114 -0.52 -18.15 3.05
C GLN A 114 0.30 -17.11 2.27
N ASN A 115 -0.34 -16.03 1.81
CA ASN A 115 0.33 -14.99 1.02
C ASN A 115 0.81 -13.79 1.86
N ASN A 116 0.50 -13.78 3.15
CA ASN A 116 0.73 -12.65 4.05
C ASN A 116 1.24 -13.10 5.42
N ASP A 117 1.83 -14.29 5.57
CA ASP A 117 2.28 -14.79 6.87
C ASP A 117 3.26 -13.80 7.54
N ASP A 118 4.25 -13.29 6.80
CA ASP A 118 5.19 -12.27 7.29
C ASP A 118 4.50 -10.96 7.68
N LEU A 119 3.53 -10.49 6.88
CA LEU A 119 2.78 -9.27 7.17
C LEU A 119 1.88 -9.45 8.42
N ILE A 120 1.26 -10.61 8.57
CA ILE A 120 0.44 -10.95 9.75
C ILE A 120 1.32 -10.95 10.99
N LEU A 121 2.48 -11.62 10.93
CA LEU A 121 3.45 -11.63 12.03
C LEU A 121 3.89 -10.21 12.37
N ALA A 122 4.23 -9.38 11.38
CA ALA A 122 4.65 -8.00 11.59
C ALA A 122 3.54 -7.12 12.22
N ILE A 123 2.28 -7.30 11.81
CA ILE A 123 1.14 -6.58 12.41
C ILE A 123 0.90 -7.04 13.86
N GLN A 124 1.03 -8.34 14.14
CA GLN A 124 0.83 -8.90 15.48
C GLN A 124 1.98 -8.55 16.44
N SER A 125 3.21 -8.46 15.94
CA SER A 125 4.40 -8.13 16.72
C SER A 125 4.65 -6.62 16.83
N ALA A 126 3.90 -5.80 16.10
CA ALA A 126 4.05 -4.34 16.09
C ALA A 126 3.83 -3.76 17.50
N GLY A 127 4.93 -3.59 18.22
CA GLY A 127 4.95 -2.93 19.52
C GLY A 127 4.72 -1.43 19.41
N VAL A 128 4.17 -0.86 20.48
CA VAL A 128 3.93 0.57 20.61
C VAL A 128 4.78 1.11 21.74
N GLU A 129 5.48 2.21 21.52
CA GLU A 129 6.15 2.97 22.58
C GLU A 129 5.33 4.23 22.90
N CYS A 130 5.23 4.57 24.18
CA CYS A 130 4.54 5.79 24.64
C CYS A 130 5.56 6.88 24.93
N GLY A 131 5.51 7.97 24.18
CA GLY A 131 6.39 9.13 24.34
C GLY A 131 5.64 10.41 24.70
N ARG A 132 6.38 11.50 24.87
CA ARG A 132 5.84 12.83 25.19
C ARG A 132 4.81 13.34 24.16
N ASN A 133 4.90 12.87 22.91
CA ASN A 133 4.00 13.25 21.82
C ASN A 133 2.91 12.20 21.52
N GLY A 134 2.65 11.30 22.48
CA GLY A 134 1.70 10.19 22.34
C GLY A 134 2.37 8.86 21.98
N PHE A 135 1.53 7.90 21.62
CA PHE A 135 1.95 6.55 21.25
C PHE A 135 2.43 6.50 19.79
N ARG A 136 3.54 5.80 19.53
CA ARG A 136 4.09 5.57 18.18
C ARG A 136 4.59 4.14 18.03
N LYS A 137 4.75 3.67 16.78
CA LYS A 137 5.43 2.40 16.48
C LYS A 137 6.79 2.38 17.15
N ASN A 138 7.10 1.31 17.88
CA ASN A 138 8.45 1.12 18.37
C ASN A 138 9.36 0.78 17.17
N LYS A 139 10.24 1.71 16.80
CA LYS A 139 11.20 1.57 15.69
C LYS A 139 12.63 1.25 16.17
N SER A 140 12.80 0.82 17.43
CA SER A 140 14.13 0.61 18.02
C SER A 140 14.97 -0.44 17.31
N THR A 141 14.34 -1.43 16.66
CA THR A 141 15.00 -2.55 15.98
C THR A 141 15.30 -2.30 14.50
N GLU A 142 14.69 -1.29 13.85
CA GLU A 142 14.87 -1.06 12.41
C GLU A 142 16.33 -0.80 11.98
N LYS A 143 17.18 -0.32 12.91
CA LYS A 143 18.61 -0.01 12.66
C LYS A 143 19.55 -1.20 12.85
N ASN A 144 19.05 -2.34 13.34
CA ASN A 144 19.89 -3.51 13.58
C ASN A 144 20.20 -4.24 12.26
N PRO A 145 21.36 -4.90 12.13
CA PRO A 145 21.59 -5.85 11.05
C PRO A 145 20.57 -6.99 11.11
N GLU A 146 20.23 -7.58 9.96
CA GLU A 146 19.31 -8.74 9.88
C GLU A 146 19.83 -9.87 10.79
N SER A 147 18.94 -10.45 11.58
CA SER A 147 19.22 -11.64 12.39
C SER A 147 18.12 -12.68 12.18
N GLU A 148 18.33 -13.92 12.62
CA GLU A 148 17.31 -14.98 12.56
C GLU A 148 16.02 -14.59 13.32
N GLU A 149 16.12 -13.67 14.28
CA GLU A 149 14.99 -13.17 15.09
C GLU A 149 14.44 -11.80 14.61
N ASP A 150 15.16 -11.09 13.72
CA ASP A 150 14.82 -9.75 13.22
C ASP A 150 15.01 -9.69 11.69
N LEU A 151 14.21 -10.52 11.01
CA LEU A 151 14.19 -10.61 9.55
C LEU A 151 13.68 -9.30 8.94
N LEU A 152 14.27 -8.89 7.81
CA LEU A 152 13.94 -7.63 7.14
C LEU A 152 12.45 -7.54 6.74
N GLU A 153 11.83 -8.68 6.42
CA GLU A 153 10.40 -8.80 6.09
C GLU A 153 9.47 -8.50 7.28
N HIS A 154 9.95 -8.66 8.51
CA HIS A 154 9.17 -8.40 9.73
C HIS A 154 9.30 -6.95 10.20
N ARG A 155 10.09 -6.13 9.49
CA ARG A 155 10.29 -4.73 9.83
C ARG A 155 9.08 -3.87 9.46
N THR A 156 9.04 -2.73 10.14
CA THR A 156 7.97 -1.75 10.16
C THR A 156 7.56 -1.23 8.76
N ASN A 157 8.44 -1.31 7.76
CA ASN A 157 8.17 -1.00 6.35
C ASN A 157 6.97 -1.76 5.74
N GLY A 158 6.79 -3.05 6.07
CA GLY A 158 5.66 -3.85 5.57
C GLY A 158 4.33 -3.38 6.16
N THR A 159 4.34 -3.08 7.46
CA THR A 159 3.15 -2.57 8.17
C THR A 159 2.80 -1.14 7.79
N ASP A 160 3.80 -0.28 7.54
CA ASP A 160 3.57 1.10 7.11
C ASP A 160 2.95 1.12 5.69
N ALA A 161 3.38 0.22 4.80
CA ALA A 161 2.76 0.04 3.49
C ALA A 161 1.29 -0.43 3.59
N PHE A 162 0.97 -1.31 4.54
CA PHE A 162 -0.41 -1.71 4.79
C PHE A 162 -1.25 -0.55 5.34
N ASP A 163 -0.73 0.23 6.28
CA ASP A 163 -1.48 1.34 6.88
C ASP A 163 -1.84 2.40 5.84
N THR A 164 -0.89 2.82 4.99
CA THR A 164 -1.13 3.79 3.91
C THR A 164 -2.20 3.26 2.94
N LEU A 165 -2.15 1.97 2.61
CA LEU A 165 -3.13 1.33 1.75
C LEU A 165 -4.51 1.25 2.39
N TYR A 166 -4.59 0.91 3.68
CA TYR A 166 -5.84 0.88 4.45
C TYR A 166 -6.46 2.28 4.51
N ILE A 167 -5.66 3.31 4.84
CA ILE A 167 -6.11 4.71 4.86
C ILE A 167 -6.64 5.12 3.49
N GLY A 168 -5.90 4.82 2.42
CA GLY A 168 -6.30 5.16 1.05
C GLY A 168 -7.63 4.50 0.68
N CYS A 169 -7.74 3.20 0.90
CA CYS A 169 -8.95 2.45 0.62
C CYS A 169 -10.15 2.90 1.46
N GLU A 170 -9.94 3.28 2.73
CA GLU A 170 -11.01 3.69 3.66
C GLU A 170 -11.49 5.12 3.38
N LYS A 171 -10.55 6.08 3.28
CA LYS A 171 -10.83 7.52 3.18
C LYS A 171 -10.95 8.06 1.76
N PHE A 172 -10.34 7.40 0.78
CA PHE A 172 -10.30 7.84 -0.61
C PHE A 172 -10.76 6.71 -1.54
N PRO A 173 -11.97 6.15 -1.35
CA PRO A 173 -12.45 5.04 -2.14
C PRO A 173 -12.45 5.39 -3.63
N GLN A 174 -11.83 4.54 -4.42
CA GLN A 174 -11.90 4.59 -5.88
C GLN A 174 -12.87 3.53 -6.39
N HIS A 175 -13.68 3.89 -7.38
CA HIS A 175 -14.63 3.00 -8.05
C HIS A 175 -14.19 2.75 -9.49
N ASP A 176 -14.39 1.52 -9.98
CA ASP A 176 -14.38 1.15 -11.40
C ASP A 176 -13.23 1.73 -12.25
N PHE A 177 -11.99 1.46 -11.85
CA PHE A 177 -10.84 1.67 -12.74
C PHE A 177 -10.68 0.48 -13.69
N TYR A 178 -11.34 0.59 -14.84
CA TYR A 178 -11.08 -0.25 -16.02
C TYR A 178 -10.18 0.56 -16.95
N GLY A 179 -8.89 0.23 -17.02
CA GLY A 179 -7.96 0.82 -17.98
C GLY A 179 -8.61 0.82 -19.36
N GLY A 180 -8.79 2.02 -19.93
CA GLY A 180 -9.79 2.27 -20.97
C GLY A 180 -9.69 1.36 -22.18
N ALA A 181 -10.68 0.48 -22.34
CA ALA A 181 -11.35 0.32 -23.63
C ALA A 181 -12.57 1.26 -23.58
N GLY A 182 -12.68 2.19 -24.54
CA GLY A 182 -13.63 3.31 -24.52
C GLY A 182 -15.04 2.90 -24.08
N ASN A 183 -15.61 3.67 -23.16
CA ASN A 183 -17.00 3.56 -22.75
C ASN A 183 -17.87 4.29 -23.81
N PRO A 184 -18.70 3.59 -24.60
CA PRO A 184 -19.56 4.23 -25.61
C PRO A 184 -20.76 4.97 -25.01
N ASP A 185 -20.99 4.92 -23.69
CA ASP A 185 -22.25 5.38 -23.10
C ASP A 185 -22.28 6.86 -22.70
N ASN A 186 -21.26 7.67 -23.04
CA ASN A 186 -21.26 9.10 -22.68
C ASN A 186 -21.76 10.06 -23.77
N GLU A 187 -22.46 9.57 -24.80
CA GLU A 187 -22.94 10.38 -25.92
C GLU A 187 -24.47 10.58 -25.98
N LYS A 188 -25.17 10.47 -24.83
CA LYS A 188 -26.61 10.80 -24.76
C LYS A 188 -26.97 11.61 -23.52
N SER A 189 -26.59 12.88 -23.50
CA SER A 189 -27.28 13.87 -22.66
C SER A 189 -27.10 15.32 -23.15
N VAL A 190 -27.16 15.54 -24.47
CA VAL A 190 -27.44 16.87 -25.02
C VAL A 190 -28.38 16.72 -26.22
N ALA A 191 -29.64 16.43 -25.93
CA ALA A 191 -30.77 16.74 -26.79
C ALA A 191 -32.04 16.74 -25.94
N ASP A 192 -32.81 17.81 -26.09
CA ASP A 192 -34.13 18.15 -25.53
C ASP A 192 -34.15 18.92 -24.20
#